data_AF-A0A356ALW1-F1
#
_entry.id   AF-A0A356ALW1-F1
#
_cell.length_a   1.000
_cell.length_b   1.000
_cell.length_c   1.000
_cell.angle_alpha   90.00
_cell.angle_beta   90.00
_cell.angle_gamma   90.00
#
_symmetry.space_group_name_H-M   'P 1'
#
loop_
_entity.id
_entity.type
_entity.pdbx_description
1 polymer ?
#
loop_
_entity_poly.entity_id
_entity_poly.type
_entity_poly.pdbx_seq_one_letter_code
_entity_poly.pdbx_strand_id
1 'polypeptide(L)'
;SGVEFAIIRTGYGSENWSQQTDTYFAANYSGATASGIKTGAYHYSYATSVAMAKQEAAMCLHILNGRHLDYPVVYDVEDKSQYKLSTAALGEIIQAFCSTIQAAGYKTAVYSYVNFYNAHMTSPLVSQYDTWIANTGVSRPNFSRPYTMWQYGTKTVPGVSGACDVDYSYFDYAGTSGSTPEPPKPTDRSVFKSSTTGTYTFGANRDYFYRITTADGVVPNVRSSNPQAVQVSYVKQVSDGFLFRITNLGKGGQSTITTTSRVTGASVSFNAVTAYQPPVSYVSDTPSAISLKKGQAYQFAVQVASSSSDISFCTGNNSVIQSVTYAKSGGKWLYQITASGSGTAGVYVRVGSQTPVRICTVTVQ
;
A
#
# COMPACT_ATOMS: atom_id res chain seq x y z
N SER A 1 18.97 28.27 14.20
CA SER A 1 17.50 28.20 14.13
C SER A 1 16.86 27.40 15.26
N GLY A 2 17.57 26.47 15.92
CA GLY A 2 16.96 25.61 16.95
C GLY A 2 16.06 24.50 16.38
N VAL A 3 16.28 24.16 15.10
CA VAL A 3 15.56 23.09 14.40
C VAL A 3 16.31 21.79 14.61
N GLU A 4 15.62 20.77 15.14
CA GLU A 4 16.20 19.47 15.48
C GLU A 4 16.09 18.46 14.34
N PHE A 5 15.04 18.57 13.51
CA PHE A 5 14.78 17.67 12.38
C PHE A 5 14.23 18.41 11.16
N ALA A 6 14.30 17.75 9.99
CA ALA A 6 13.69 18.20 8.75
C ALA A 6 13.11 17.00 7.97
N ILE A 7 11.86 17.09 7.53
CA ILE A 7 11.22 16.10 6.65
C ILE A 7 11.26 16.66 5.22
N ILE A 8 12.02 16.03 4.33
CA ILE A 8 12.41 16.62 3.04
C ILE A 8 11.62 15.97 1.90
N ARG A 9 10.97 16.77 1.04
CA ARG A 9 10.20 16.22 -0.09
C ARG A 9 11.11 15.49 -1.07
N THR A 10 10.82 14.22 -1.35
CA THR A 10 11.45 13.45 -2.42
C THR A 10 10.90 13.84 -3.79
N GLY A 11 9.58 13.92 -3.90
CA GLY A 11 8.85 14.16 -5.13
C GLY A 11 7.34 14.09 -4.93
N TYR A 12 6.60 14.03 -6.03
CA TYR A 12 5.14 14.01 -6.03
C TYR A 12 4.56 13.20 -7.20
N GLY A 13 3.72 12.20 -6.94
CA GLY A 13 3.25 11.27 -7.99
C GLY A 13 4.36 10.40 -8.59
N SER A 14 4.13 9.81 -9.76
CA SER A 14 5.13 8.91 -10.40
C SER A 14 5.02 8.76 -11.93
N GLU A 15 4.23 9.60 -12.58
CA GLU A 15 3.93 9.61 -14.01
C GLU A 15 5.12 10.05 -14.89
N ASN A 16 5.97 10.96 -14.38
CA ASN A 16 7.18 11.46 -15.03
C ASN A 16 8.26 11.80 -13.98
N TRP A 17 9.11 10.82 -13.68
CA TRP A 17 10.11 10.91 -12.61
C TRP A 17 11.07 12.10 -12.75
N SER A 18 11.36 12.53 -13.99
CA SER A 18 12.28 13.65 -14.24
C SER A 18 11.72 15.02 -13.84
N GLN A 19 10.39 15.20 -13.91
CA GLN A 19 9.71 16.44 -13.55
C GLN A 19 9.15 16.41 -12.12
N GLN A 20 8.82 15.21 -11.63
CA GLN A 20 8.19 14.98 -10.34
C GLN A 20 9.17 14.72 -9.20
N THR A 21 10.47 14.53 -9.48
CA THR A 21 11.51 14.54 -8.45
C THR A 21 11.69 15.97 -7.95
N ASP A 22 11.70 16.17 -6.63
CA ASP A 22 12.04 17.47 -6.07
C ASP A 22 13.53 17.77 -6.33
N THR A 23 13.78 18.73 -7.22
CA THR A 23 15.12 19.15 -7.62
C THR A 23 16.01 19.62 -6.46
N TYR A 24 15.42 20.00 -5.32
CA TYR A 24 16.15 20.40 -4.11
C TYR A 24 16.38 19.26 -3.13
N PHE A 25 15.75 18.08 -3.27
CA PHE A 25 15.86 16.97 -2.30
C PHE A 25 17.32 16.65 -1.94
N ALA A 26 18.16 16.45 -2.95
CA ALA A 26 19.55 16.06 -2.75
C ALA A 26 20.38 17.16 -2.05
N ALA A 27 20.15 18.43 -2.39
CA ALA A 27 20.82 19.56 -1.78
C ALA A 27 20.37 19.76 -0.32
N ASN A 28 19.06 19.74 -0.09
CA ASN A 28 18.45 19.89 1.24
C ASN A 28 18.87 18.76 2.18
N TYR A 29 18.86 17.50 1.72
CA TYR A 29 19.33 16.36 2.50
C TYR A 29 20.80 16.52 2.89
N SER A 30 21.66 16.88 1.92
CA SER A 30 23.10 17.01 2.16
C SER A 30 23.41 18.18 3.10
N GLY A 31 22.72 19.32 2.95
CA GLY A 31 22.85 20.47 3.84
C GLY A 31 22.35 20.20 5.26
N ALA A 32 21.20 19.53 5.41
CA ALA A 32 20.64 19.16 6.71
C ALA A 32 21.57 18.18 7.46
N THR A 33 21.97 17.08 6.80
CA THR A 33 22.87 16.08 7.41
C THR A 33 24.25 16.65 7.75
N ALA A 34 24.85 17.48 6.88
CA ALA A 34 26.11 18.17 7.17
C ALA A 34 26.00 19.16 8.34
N SER A 35 24.80 19.68 8.62
CA SER A 35 24.50 20.56 9.75
C SER A 35 24.08 19.79 11.03
N GLY A 36 24.10 18.46 11.01
CA GLY A 36 23.66 17.61 12.13
C GLY A 36 22.15 17.56 12.35
N ILE A 37 21.34 18.14 11.46
CA ILE A 37 19.87 18.12 11.53
C ILE A 37 19.37 16.72 11.19
N LYS A 38 18.46 16.19 12.00
CA LYS A 38 17.91 14.84 11.83
C LYS A 38 16.99 14.78 10.61
N THR A 39 17.24 13.85 9.69
CA THR A 39 16.53 13.85 8.40
C THR A 39 15.47 12.78 8.31
N GLY A 40 14.30 13.17 7.83
CA GLY A 40 13.25 12.31 7.30
C GLY A 40 12.93 12.72 5.86
N ALA A 41 11.97 12.04 5.24
CA ALA A 41 11.57 12.31 3.88
C ALA A 41 10.05 12.28 3.73
N TYR A 42 9.49 12.95 2.73
CA TYR A 42 8.08 12.72 2.36
C TYR A 42 7.88 12.59 0.85
N HIS A 43 6.73 12.04 0.46
CA HIS A 43 6.34 11.89 -0.94
C HIS A 43 4.85 12.20 -1.09
N TYR A 44 4.54 13.23 -1.87
CA TYR A 44 3.17 13.70 -2.10
C TYR A 44 2.45 12.77 -3.08
N SER A 45 1.25 12.30 -2.73
CA SER A 45 0.56 11.27 -3.50
C SER A 45 -0.47 11.83 -4.49
N TYR A 46 -0.45 11.31 -5.72
CA TYR A 46 -1.55 11.34 -6.68
C TYR A 46 -2.22 9.96 -6.86
N ALA A 47 -1.77 8.95 -6.12
CA ALA A 47 -2.25 7.58 -6.26
C ALA A 47 -3.75 7.45 -5.96
N THR A 48 -4.48 7.01 -6.98
CA THR A 48 -5.89 6.57 -6.87
C THR A 48 -6.03 5.04 -6.96
N SER A 49 -4.91 4.31 -6.98
CA SER A 49 -4.86 2.84 -6.98
C SER A 49 -3.61 2.28 -6.30
N VAL A 50 -3.71 1.04 -5.82
CA VAL A 50 -2.57 0.27 -5.25
C VAL A 50 -1.39 0.16 -6.21
N ALA A 51 -1.63 0.15 -7.53
CA ALA A 51 -0.58 0.13 -8.54
C ALA A 51 0.21 1.45 -8.57
N MET A 52 -0.48 2.60 -8.57
CA MET A 52 0.14 3.92 -8.50
C MET A 52 0.92 4.11 -7.19
N ALA A 53 0.36 3.68 -6.05
CA ALA A 53 1.06 3.76 -4.75
C ALA A 53 2.40 2.99 -4.73
N LYS A 54 2.48 1.87 -5.47
CA LYS A 54 3.73 1.11 -5.64
C LYS A 54 4.71 1.78 -6.60
N GLN A 55 4.22 2.52 -7.60
CA GLN A 55 5.06 3.32 -8.50
C GLN A 55 5.62 4.56 -7.77
N GLU A 56 4.81 5.25 -6.97
CA GLU A 56 5.23 6.33 -6.05
C GLU A 56 6.29 5.82 -5.05
N ALA A 57 6.06 4.64 -4.44
CA ALA A 57 7.05 4.05 -3.53
C ALA A 57 8.37 3.69 -4.24
N ALA A 58 8.30 3.15 -5.46
CA ALA A 58 9.50 2.85 -6.26
C ALA A 58 10.28 4.14 -6.64
N MET A 59 9.57 5.21 -7.00
CA MET A 59 10.17 6.51 -7.27
C MET A 59 10.80 7.12 -6.02
N CYS A 60 10.10 7.09 -4.88
CA CYS A 60 10.61 7.52 -3.58
C CYS A 60 11.90 6.78 -3.22
N LEU A 61 11.92 5.43 -3.32
CA LEU A 61 13.13 4.63 -3.04
C LEU A 61 14.28 4.91 -4.01
N HIS A 62 13.99 5.16 -5.29
CA HIS A 62 14.99 5.56 -6.27
C HIS A 62 15.63 6.91 -5.92
N ILE A 63 14.82 7.90 -5.52
CA ILE A 63 15.28 9.23 -5.10
C ILE A 63 16.10 9.14 -3.80
N LEU A 64 15.65 8.33 -2.84
CA LEU A 64 16.37 8.06 -1.59
C LEU A 64 17.73 7.40 -1.85
N ASN A 65 17.82 6.46 -2.79
CA ASN A 65 19.05 5.77 -3.19
C ASN A 65 19.87 5.22 -2.01
N GLY A 66 19.19 4.59 -1.03
CA GLY A 66 19.83 3.98 0.14
C GLY A 66 20.35 4.97 1.20
N ARG A 67 20.07 6.28 1.09
CA ARG A 67 20.44 7.28 2.10
C ARG A 67 19.83 6.97 3.47
N HIS A 68 20.61 7.13 4.53
CA HIS A 68 20.13 7.00 5.90
C HIS A 68 19.08 8.07 6.22
N LEU A 69 18.04 7.70 6.98
CA LEU A 69 17.09 8.65 7.56
C LEU A 69 16.92 8.34 9.06
N ASP A 70 17.03 9.38 9.89
CA ASP A 70 16.74 9.29 11.32
C ASP A 70 15.21 9.20 11.54
N TYR A 71 14.48 10.04 10.81
CA TYR A 71 13.02 10.19 10.81
C TYR A 71 12.36 9.36 9.70
N PRO A 72 11.04 9.10 9.74
CA PRO A 72 10.37 8.25 8.77
C PRO A 72 10.36 8.84 7.35
N VAL A 73 10.12 7.96 6.38
CA VAL A 73 9.55 8.33 5.08
C VAL A 73 8.04 8.48 5.28
N VAL A 74 7.52 9.66 5.00
CA VAL A 74 6.11 9.97 5.18
C VAL A 74 5.37 9.88 3.84
N TYR A 75 4.25 9.16 3.82
CA TYR A 75 3.32 9.21 2.72
C TYR A 75 2.34 10.36 2.92
N ASP A 76 2.37 11.34 2.03
CA ASP A 76 1.59 12.57 2.11
C ASP A 76 0.32 12.42 1.24
N VAL A 77 -0.84 12.44 1.90
CA VAL A 77 -2.14 12.00 1.35
C VAL A 77 -3.19 13.08 1.60
N GLU A 78 -3.31 13.99 0.64
CA GLU A 78 -4.26 15.11 0.70
C GLU A 78 -4.84 15.54 -0.67
N ASP A 79 -4.53 14.81 -1.75
CA ASP A 79 -4.88 15.25 -3.10
C ASP A 79 -6.37 15.12 -3.42
N LYS A 80 -6.88 16.05 -4.24
CA LYS A 80 -8.29 16.13 -4.64
C LYS A 80 -8.77 14.91 -5.42
N SER A 81 -7.90 14.21 -6.12
CA SER A 81 -8.25 12.95 -6.82
C SER A 81 -8.67 11.85 -5.83
N GLN A 82 -8.17 11.89 -4.59
CA GLN A 82 -8.40 10.86 -3.59
C GLN A 82 -9.74 11.02 -2.84
N TYR A 83 -10.40 12.18 -2.92
CA TYR A 83 -11.65 12.50 -2.21
C TYR A 83 -12.81 11.53 -2.53
N LYS A 84 -12.82 10.95 -3.73
CA LYS A 84 -13.87 10.03 -4.21
C LYS A 84 -13.57 8.55 -3.91
N LEU A 85 -12.41 8.25 -3.33
CA LEU A 85 -12.05 6.89 -2.96
C LEU A 85 -12.81 6.47 -1.71
N SER A 86 -13.17 5.19 -1.63
CA SER A 86 -13.69 4.64 -0.39
C SER A 86 -12.57 4.57 0.65
N THR A 87 -12.94 4.69 1.94
CA THR A 87 -12.02 4.50 3.08
C THR A 87 -11.21 3.21 2.97
N ALA A 88 -11.81 2.13 2.47
CA ALA A 88 -11.13 0.86 2.24
C ALA A 88 -10.05 0.99 1.14
N ALA A 89 -10.41 1.52 -0.04
CA ALA A 89 -9.47 1.69 -1.15
C ALA A 89 -8.30 2.63 -0.79
N LEU A 90 -8.57 3.74 -0.10
CA LEU A 90 -7.52 4.65 0.36
C LEU A 90 -6.61 3.99 1.40
N GLY A 91 -7.16 3.16 2.30
CA GLY A 91 -6.37 2.36 3.23
C GLY A 91 -5.46 1.34 2.54
N GLU A 92 -5.91 0.72 1.44
CA GLU A 92 -5.08 -0.19 0.63
C GLU A 92 -3.95 0.55 -0.11
N ILE A 93 -4.23 1.74 -0.63
CA ILE A 93 -3.25 2.65 -1.27
C ILE A 93 -2.16 3.04 -0.28
N ILE A 94 -2.54 3.53 0.90
CA ILE A 94 -1.61 3.89 2.00
C ILE A 94 -0.77 2.69 2.42
N GLN A 95 -1.39 1.53 2.63
CA GLN A 95 -0.66 0.30 2.98
C GLN A 95 0.32 -0.10 1.86
N ALA A 96 -0.07 0.02 0.60
CA ALA A 96 0.77 -0.38 -0.53
C ALA A 96 2.05 0.46 -0.63
N PHE A 97 1.97 1.78 -0.44
CA PHE A 97 3.16 2.62 -0.35
C PHE A 97 3.99 2.27 0.90
N CYS A 98 3.39 2.37 2.09
CA CYS A 98 4.13 2.24 3.34
C CYS A 98 4.78 0.86 3.51
N SER A 99 4.10 -0.24 3.17
CA SER A 99 4.70 -1.58 3.23
C SER A 99 5.86 -1.78 2.24
N THR A 100 5.82 -1.12 1.07
CA THR A 100 6.93 -1.16 0.10
C THR A 100 8.16 -0.42 0.66
N ILE A 101 7.96 0.73 1.29
CA ILE A 101 9.03 1.49 1.94
C ILE A 101 9.61 0.76 3.16
N GLN A 102 8.76 0.14 3.99
CA GLN A 102 9.19 -0.71 5.11
C GLN A 102 9.99 -1.93 4.67
N ALA A 103 9.63 -2.56 3.55
CA ALA A 103 10.36 -3.68 2.98
C ALA A 103 11.79 -3.30 2.51
N ALA A 104 12.02 -2.01 2.21
CA ALA A 104 13.34 -1.45 1.92
C ALA A 104 14.12 -1.00 3.19
N GLY A 105 13.59 -1.24 4.39
CA GLY A 105 14.28 -1.00 5.67
C GLY A 105 13.97 0.33 6.36
N TYR A 106 13.16 1.20 5.76
CA TYR A 106 12.84 2.52 6.33
C TYR A 106 11.67 2.48 7.33
N LYS A 107 11.67 3.40 8.29
CA LYS A 107 10.49 3.74 9.10
C LYS A 107 9.48 4.48 8.22
N THR A 108 8.18 4.35 8.51
CA THR A 108 7.11 5.00 7.74
C THR A 108 6.07 5.66 8.63
N ALA A 109 5.63 6.85 8.22
CA ALA A 109 4.47 7.53 8.76
C ALA A 109 3.53 7.95 7.63
N VAL A 110 2.34 8.44 7.96
CA VAL A 110 1.37 8.99 7.00
C VAL A 110 1.02 10.40 7.42
N TYR A 111 0.97 11.32 6.45
CA TYR A 111 0.59 12.71 6.64
C TYR A 111 -0.75 13.02 5.96
N SER A 112 -1.52 13.89 6.60
CA SER A 112 -2.65 14.59 5.99
C SER A 112 -3.11 15.72 6.91
N TYR A 113 -3.92 16.66 6.41
CA TYR A 113 -4.61 17.62 7.25
C TYR A 113 -5.87 17.02 7.91
N VAL A 114 -6.19 17.56 9.09
CA VAL A 114 -7.16 16.97 10.04
C VAL A 114 -8.53 16.62 9.45
N ASN A 115 -9.05 17.46 8.54
CA ASN A 115 -10.37 17.28 7.94
C ASN A 115 -10.36 16.13 6.92
N PHE A 116 -9.33 16.01 6.08
CA PHE A 116 -9.20 14.91 5.13
C PHE A 116 -8.98 13.59 5.87
N TYR A 117 -8.08 13.58 6.87
CA TYR A 117 -7.81 12.36 7.65
C TYR A 117 -9.11 11.84 8.30
N ASN A 118 -9.85 12.73 9.00
CA ASN A 118 -11.06 12.34 9.70
C ASN A 118 -12.20 11.89 8.77
N ALA A 119 -12.27 12.39 7.53
CA ALA A 119 -13.27 11.99 6.56
C ALA A 119 -12.90 10.70 5.78
N HIS A 120 -11.65 10.55 5.36
CA HIS A 120 -11.25 9.55 4.37
C HIS A 120 -10.29 8.47 4.91
N MET A 121 -9.35 8.80 5.79
CA MET A 121 -8.26 7.92 6.21
C MET A 121 -8.59 7.10 7.47
N THR A 122 -9.85 6.75 7.66
CA THR A 122 -10.37 6.12 8.88
C THR A 122 -10.27 4.58 8.86
N SER A 123 -9.64 4.00 7.83
CA SER A 123 -9.42 2.56 7.71
C SER A 123 -8.45 2.03 8.77
N PRO A 124 -8.70 0.84 9.37
CA PRO A 124 -7.73 0.17 10.24
C PRO A 124 -6.37 -0.07 9.58
N LEU A 125 -6.30 -0.11 8.23
CA LEU A 125 -5.05 -0.21 7.48
C LEU A 125 -4.14 1.02 7.66
N VAL A 126 -4.69 2.18 8.01
CA VAL A 126 -3.90 3.39 8.27
C VAL A 126 -3.38 3.40 9.71
N SER A 127 -4.19 2.92 10.67
CA SER A 127 -3.86 2.96 12.11
C SER A 127 -2.67 2.10 12.57
N GLN A 128 -2.04 1.34 11.66
CA GLN A 128 -0.79 0.62 11.94
C GLN A 128 0.47 1.47 11.73
N TYR A 129 0.32 2.67 11.15
CA TYR A 129 1.41 3.60 10.85
C TYR A 129 1.35 4.81 11.78
N ASP A 130 2.51 5.38 12.06
CA ASP A 130 2.62 6.66 12.75
C ASP A 130 1.96 7.77 11.93
N THR A 131 1.41 8.78 12.61
CA THR A 131 0.66 9.87 11.96
C THR A 131 1.33 11.22 12.18
N TRP A 132 1.56 11.95 11.08
CA TRP A 132 1.88 13.37 11.07
C TRP A 132 0.61 14.14 10.71
N ILE A 133 0.03 14.86 11.66
CA ILE A 133 -1.26 15.54 11.43
C ILE A 133 -1.06 17.03 11.19
N ALA A 134 -1.64 17.60 10.13
CA ALA A 134 -1.70 19.06 9.97
C ALA A 134 -2.97 19.67 10.56
N ASN A 135 -2.80 20.65 11.43
CA ASN A 135 -3.88 21.48 11.97
C ASN A 135 -3.32 22.81 12.50
N THR A 136 -3.42 23.87 11.72
CA THR A 136 -2.73 25.14 11.96
C THR A 136 -3.59 26.15 12.71
N GLY A 137 -2.96 27.01 13.53
CA GLY A 137 -3.67 28.11 14.19
C GLY A 137 -4.54 27.68 15.39
N VAL A 138 -4.30 26.49 15.93
CA VAL A 138 -4.98 25.93 17.11
C VAL A 138 -3.97 25.59 18.21
N SER A 139 -4.39 25.61 19.47
CA SER A 139 -3.53 25.22 20.61
C SER A 139 -3.34 23.71 20.75
N ARG A 140 -4.16 22.90 20.07
CA ARG A 140 -4.06 21.44 19.96
C ARG A 140 -4.83 20.97 18.72
N PRO A 141 -4.36 19.94 17.98
CA PRO A 141 -5.13 19.34 16.90
C PRO A 141 -6.53 18.89 17.32
N ASN A 142 -7.53 19.17 16.47
CA ASN A 142 -8.86 18.54 16.52
C ASN A 142 -8.82 17.08 16.01
N PHE A 143 -7.93 16.27 16.60
CA PHE A 143 -7.65 14.91 16.18
C PHE A 143 -7.64 13.98 17.40
N SER A 144 -8.51 12.97 17.37
CA SER A 144 -8.77 12.07 18.50
C SER A 144 -8.00 10.75 18.44
N ARG A 145 -7.27 10.49 17.35
CA ARG A 145 -6.39 9.32 17.20
C ARG A 145 -4.96 9.67 17.64
N PRO A 146 -4.12 8.68 17.98
CA PRO A 146 -2.70 8.92 18.22
C PRO A 146 -2.02 9.56 16.99
N TYR A 147 -1.06 10.44 17.26
CA TYR A 147 -0.17 11.06 16.27
C TYR A 147 1.20 11.26 16.92
N THR A 148 2.25 11.23 16.10
CA THR A 148 3.65 11.37 16.54
C THR A 148 4.25 12.70 16.11
N MET A 149 3.74 13.31 15.04
CA MET A 149 4.12 14.64 14.58
C MET A 149 2.88 15.52 14.37
N TRP A 150 3.01 16.83 14.60
CA TRP A 150 1.96 17.83 14.35
C TRP A 150 2.52 19.05 13.64
N GLN A 151 2.03 19.32 12.43
CA GLN A 151 2.25 20.59 11.73
C GLN A 151 1.31 21.66 12.31
N TYR A 152 1.88 22.57 13.10
CA TYR A 152 1.12 23.56 13.87
C TYR A 152 0.97 24.92 13.17
N GLY A 153 1.73 25.16 12.10
CA GLY A 153 1.65 26.37 11.30
C GLY A 153 2.84 26.54 10.37
N THR A 154 3.02 27.77 9.91
CA THR A 154 4.18 28.21 9.13
C THR A 154 4.90 29.35 9.84
N LYS A 155 6.21 29.47 9.66
CA LYS A 155 6.99 30.64 10.13
C LYS A 155 8.22 30.90 9.25
N THR A 156 8.79 32.10 9.36
CA THR A 156 10.13 32.36 8.83
C THR A 156 11.17 31.64 9.70
N VAL A 157 11.95 30.76 9.09
CA VAL A 157 13.04 30.02 9.77
C VAL A 157 14.38 30.58 9.27
N PRO A 158 15.29 31.06 10.14
CA PRO A 158 16.60 31.54 9.72
C PRO A 158 17.37 30.46 8.96
N GLY A 159 17.73 30.76 7.71
CA GLY A 159 18.38 29.84 6.77
C GLY A 159 17.44 29.22 5.71
N VAL A 160 16.12 29.40 5.82
CA VAL A 160 15.12 28.95 4.83
C VAL A 160 14.53 30.17 4.12
N SER A 161 14.39 30.10 2.80
CA SER A 161 13.75 31.16 2.01
C SER A 161 12.23 31.00 2.01
N GLY A 162 11.51 32.07 2.35
CA GLY A 162 10.05 32.09 2.40
C GLY A 162 9.45 31.60 3.72
N ALA A 163 8.17 31.24 3.68
CA ALA A 163 7.49 30.59 4.80
C ALA A 163 7.85 29.10 4.82
N CYS A 164 8.20 28.59 5.99
CA CYS A 164 8.49 27.18 6.22
C CYS A 164 7.39 26.58 7.09
N ASP A 165 6.89 25.40 6.71
CA ASP A 165 6.06 24.59 7.60
C ASP A 165 6.84 24.25 8.87
N VAL A 166 6.14 24.19 10.00
CA VAL A 166 6.76 23.91 11.29
C VAL A 166 5.96 22.96 12.15
N ASP A 167 6.73 22.09 12.80
CA ASP A 167 6.25 20.85 13.36
C ASP A 167 6.75 20.66 14.79
N TYR A 168 5.93 19.99 15.60
CA TYR A 168 6.40 19.29 16.78
C TYR A 168 6.51 17.80 16.46
N SER A 169 7.65 17.18 16.76
CA SER A 169 7.73 15.73 16.90
C SER A 169 7.61 15.37 18.38
N TYR A 170 6.58 14.59 18.71
CA TYR A 170 6.36 14.01 20.03
C TYR A 170 7.03 12.65 20.21
N PHE A 171 7.59 12.11 19.12
CA PHE A 171 8.33 10.85 19.12
C PHE A 171 9.78 11.09 18.68
N ASP A 172 10.73 10.63 19.49
CA ASP A 172 12.14 10.68 19.12
C ASP A 172 12.47 9.53 18.15
N TYR A 173 12.31 9.81 16.86
CA TYR A 173 12.71 8.89 15.81
C TYR A 173 14.22 8.67 15.74
N ALA A 174 15.02 9.66 16.14
CA ALA A 174 16.47 9.62 16.05
C ALA A 174 17.15 8.84 17.20
N GLY A 175 16.40 8.53 18.27
CA GLY A 175 16.92 7.86 19.46
C GLY A 175 17.91 8.71 20.27
N THR A 176 17.81 10.04 20.16
CA THR A 176 18.72 11.01 20.79
C THR A 176 18.49 11.19 22.28
N SER A 177 17.26 10.97 22.74
CA SER A 177 16.87 10.82 24.14
C SER A 177 16.78 9.33 24.46
N GLY A 178 17.41 8.88 25.56
CA GLY A 178 17.51 7.47 25.96
C GLY A 178 16.20 6.78 26.40
N SER A 179 15.05 7.24 25.91
CA SER A 179 13.73 6.72 26.19
C SER A 179 12.75 7.11 25.08
N THR A 180 12.41 6.17 24.19
CA THR A 180 11.22 6.29 23.36
C THR A 180 9.97 6.06 24.22
N PRO A 181 8.94 6.92 24.16
CA PRO A 181 7.58 6.50 24.40
C PRO A 181 7.05 5.85 23.11
N GLU A 182 7.63 4.69 22.77
CA GLU A 182 6.86 3.63 22.12
C GLU A 182 5.62 3.38 23.02
N PRO A 183 4.42 3.08 22.49
CA PRO A 183 3.20 3.01 23.29
C PRO A 183 3.45 2.27 24.62
N PRO A 184 3.18 2.91 25.78
CA PRO A 184 3.76 2.48 27.04
C PRO A 184 3.41 1.02 27.28
N LYS A 185 4.44 0.18 27.40
CA LYS A 185 4.26 -1.26 27.56
C LYS A 185 3.27 -1.49 28.70
N PRO A 186 2.18 -2.26 28.49
CA PRO A 186 1.24 -2.53 29.57
C PRO A 186 1.99 -3.07 30.78
N THR A 187 1.73 -2.51 31.96
CA THR A 187 2.23 -3.04 33.23
C THR A 187 1.37 -4.19 33.73
N ASP A 188 0.07 -4.15 33.41
CA ASP A 188 -0.87 -5.22 33.70
C ASP A 188 -0.74 -6.39 32.71
N ARG A 189 -0.44 -7.59 33.24
CA ARG A 189 -0.35 -8.84 32.49
C ARG A 189 -1.68 -9.40 32.00
N SER A 190 -2.82 -8.87 32.47
CA SER A 190 -4.13 -9.19 31.89
C SER A 190 -4.29 -8.62 30.48
N VAL A 191 -3.52 -7.58 30.13
CA VAL A 191 -3.60 -6.94 28.81
C VAL A 191 -3.02 -7.87 27.75
N PHE A 192 -3.91 -8.35 26.88
CA PHE A 192 -3.58 -9.14 25.70
C PHE A 192 -4.53 -8.75 24.56
N LYS A 193 -4.10 -7.82 23.70
CA LYS A 193 -4.96 -7.17 22.68
C LYS A 193 -4.38 -7.32 21.28
N SER A 194 -5.23 -7.63 20.31
CA SER A 194 -4.88 -7.59 18.88
C SER A 194 -5.16 -6.20 18.31
N SER A 195 -4.30 -5.69 17.42
CA SER A 195 -4.62 -4.53 16.55
C SER A 195 -5.73 -4.84 15.55
N THR A 196 -6.02 -6.12 15.32
CA THR A 196 -7.02 -6.62 14.38
C THR A 196 -8.12 -7.31 15.19
N THR A 197 -9.26 -6.64 15.34
CA THR A 197 -10.39 -7.07 16.19
C THR A 197 -11.62 -7.55 15.40
N GLY A 198 -11.62 -7.35 14.08
CA GLY A 198 -12.68 -7.80 13.16
C GLY A 198 -12.11 -8.59 11.99
N THR A 199 -12.99 -9.02 11.08
CA THR A 199 -12.58 -9.76 9.87
C THR A 199 -11.64 -8.91 9.02
N TYR A 200 -10.43 -9.41 8.78
CA TYR A 200 -9.52 -8.90 7.78
C TYR A 200 -9.74 -9.61 6.44
N THR A 201 -10.04 -8.88 5.38
CA THR A 201 -10.15 -9.42 4.03
C THR A 201 -8.92 -9.00 3.23
N PHE A 202 -8.16 -9.98 2.71
CA PHE A 202 -7.03 -9.71 1.83
C PHE A 202 -7.53 -9.15 0.48
N GLY A 203 -7.23 -7.87 0.22
CA GLY A 203 -7.33 -7.23 -1.10
C GLY A 203 -6.21 -7.68 -2.04
N ALA A 204 -5.54 -6.75 -2.74
CA ALA A 204 -4.43 -7.08 -3.66
C ALA A 204 -3.12 -7.51 -2.96
N ASN A 205 -3.04 -7.43 -1.63
CA ASN A 205 -1.83 -7.69 -0.86
C ASN A 205 -1.75 -9.16 -0.44
N ARG A 206 -0.57 -9.77 -0.60
CA ARG A 206 -0.28 -11.14 -0.16
C ARG A 206 -0.13 -11.25 1.36
N ASP A 207 0.34 -10.18 1.99
CA ASP A 207 0.73 -10.17 3.40
C ASP A 207 -0.02 -9.10 4.18
N TYR A 208 -0.32 -9.42 5.44
CA TYR A 208 -0.89 -8.51 6.42
C TYR A 208 -0.17 -8.67 7.75
N PHE A 209 0.07 -7.55 8.42
CA PHE A 209 0.76 -7.52 9.71
C PHE A 209 -0.24 -7.10 10.79
N TYR A 210 -0.17 -7.75 11.94
CA TYR A 210 -0.97 -7.40 13.11
C TYR A 210 -0.12 -7.47 14.38
N ARG A 211 -0.45 -6.59 15.33
CA ARG A 211 0.26 -6.41 16.58
C ARG A 211 -0.51 -7.08 17.71
N ILE A 212 0.21 -7.74 18.60
CA ILE A 212 -0.29 -8.14 19.92
C ILE A 212 0.33 -7.21 20.96
N THR A 213 -0.50 -6.40 21.61
CA THR A 213 -0.12 -5.56 22.75
C THR A 213 -0.28 -6.36 24.05
N THR A 214 0.80 -6.51 24.81
CA THR A 214 0.85 -7.22 26.10
C THR A 214 2.04 -6.82 26.97
N ALA A 215 1.89 -6.99 28.29
CA ALA A 215 2.97 -6.89 29.27
C ALA A 215 3.98 -8.03 29.17
N ASP A 216 3.59 -9.18 28.59
CA ASP A 216 4.41 -10.39 28.58
C ASP A 216 5.73 -10.19 27.80
N GLY A 217 6.79 -10.85 28.26
CA GLY A 217 8.09 -10.92 27.57
C GLY A 217 8.26 -12.17 26.70
N VAL A 218 7.26 -13.05 26.67
CA VAL A 218 7.31 -14.33 25.96
C VAL A 218 6.48 -14.24 24.69
N VAL A 219 7.10 -14.55 23.54
CA VAL A 219 6.41 -14.55 22.24
C VAL A 219 5.17 -15.45 22.30
N PRO A 220 3.96 -14.92 21.99
CA PRO A 220 2.73 -15.70 21.97
C PRO A 220 2.72 -16.82 20.92
N ASN A 221 1.94 -17.87 21.18
CA ASN A 221 1.64 -18.88 20.17
C ASN A 221 0.64 -18.32 19.16
N VAL A 222 0.93 -18.43 17.86
CA VAL A 222 0.01 -18.08 16.78
C VAL A 222 -0.38 -19.33 15.98
N ARG A 223 -1.66 -19.44 15.61
CA ARG A 223 -2.18 -20.49 14.72
C ARG A 223 -3.19 -19.94 13.72
N SER A 224 -3.23 -20.55 12.55
CA SER A 224 -4.31 -20.40 11.57
C SER A 224 -5.17 -21.67 11.57
N SER A 225 -6.50 -21.53 11.50
CA SER A 225 -7.40 -22.67 11.34
C SER A 225 -7.30 -23.33 9.95
N ASN A 226 -6.72 -22.64 8.97
CA ASN A 226 -6.46 -23.16 7.64
C ASN A 226 -5.09 -22.64 7.12
N PRO A 227 -3.97 -23.27 7.54
CA PRO A 227 -2.62 -22.85 7.15
C PRO A 227 -2.33 -23.06 5.65
N GLN A 228 -3.23 -23.71 4.90
CA GLN A 228 -3.14 -23.86 3.45
C GLN A 228 -3.73 -22.66 2.69
N ALA A 229 -4.61 -21.87 3.31
CA ALA A 229 -5.13 -20.61 2.77
C ALA A 229 -4.38 -19.40 3.35
N VAL A 230 -4.16 -19.38 4.67
CA VAL A 230 -3.46 -18.28 5.37
C VAL A 230 -2.39 -18.85 6.30
N GLN A 231 -1.12 -18.68 5.95
CA GLN A 231 0.00 -18.95 6.85
C GLN A 231 0.14 -17.86 7.91
N VAL A 232 0.75 -18.21 9.03
CA VAL A 232 1.05 -17.31 10.16
C VAL A 232 2.54 -17.38 10.49
N SER A 233 3.12 -16.26 10.89
CA SER A 233 4.51 -16.19 11.35
C SER A 233 4.70 -15.07 12.37
N TYR A 234 5.60 -15.30 13.32
CA TYR A 234 6.14 -14.24 14.18
C TYR A 234 7.15 -13.41 13.38
N VAL A 235 7.16 -12.09 13.59
CA VAL A 235 8.06 -11.16 12.89
C VAL A 235 9.14 -10.64 13.84
N LYS A 236 8.74 -9.92 14.89
CA LYS A 236 9.65 -9.34 15.90
C LYS A 236 8.90 -8.91 17.16
N GLN A 237 9.66 -8.69 18.23
CA GLN A 237 9.19 -8.00 19.42
C GLN A 237 9.18 -6.48 19.15
N VAL A 238 8.29 -5.76 19.83
CA VAL A 238 8.14 -4.30 19.85
C VAL A 238 7.81 -3.85 21.29
N SER A 239 7.94 -2.56 21.60
CA SER A 239 7.14 -1.83 22.61
C SER A 239 6.79 -2.58 23.92
N ASP A 240 5.59 -2.63 24.51
CA ASP A 240 4.21 -3.07 24.15
C ASP A 240 3.93 -4.51 23.69
N GLY A 241 4.84 -5.29 23.09
CA GLY A 241 4.51 -6.68 22.73
C GLY A 241 5.16 -7.19 21.44
N PHE A 242 4.35 -7.67 20.49
CA PHE A 242 4.84 -8.50 19.37
C PHE A 242 4.14 -8.22 18.05
N LEU A 243 4.90 -8.25 16.96
CA LEU A 243 4.39 -8.15 15.59
C LEU A 243 4.34 -9.53 14.93
N PHE A 244 3.20 -9.83 14.32
CA PHE A 244 2.93 -11.06 13.57
C PHE A 244 2.56 -10.75 12.13
N ARG A 245 2.81 -11.69 11.24
CA ARG A 245 2.47 -11.65 9.81
C ARG A 245 1.55 -12.80 9.48
N ILE A 246 0.50 -12.51 8.73
CA ILE A 246 -0.30 -13.51 8.02
C ILE A 246 -0.06 -13.40 6.52
N THR A 247 0.07 -14.54 5.85
CA THR A 247 0.39 -14.62 4.42
C THR A 247 -0.69 -15.43 3.71
N ASN A 248 -1.37 -14.77 2.78
CA ASN A 248 -2.32 -15.40 1.88
C ASN A 248 -1.58 -16.26 0.85
N LEU A 249 -1.99 -17.52 0.72
CA LEU A 249 -1.44 -18.48 -0.24
C LEU A 249 -2.24 -18.57 -1.56
N GLY A 250 -3.28 -17.74 -1.72
CA GLY A 250 -4.05 -17.63 -2.97
C GLY A 250 -5.01 -18.78 -3.24
N LYS A 251 -5.25 -19.67 -2.26
CA LYS A 251 -6.15 -20.83 -2.42
C LYS A 251 -7.65 -20.53 -2.18
N GLY A 252 -7.98 -19.30 -1.80
CA GLY A 252 -9.35 -18.92 -1.42
C GLY A 252 -9.79 -19.46 -0.05
N GLY A 253 -10.95 -18.98 0.42
CA GLY A 253 -11.56 -19.37 1.70
C GLY A 253 -11.22 -18.44 2.88
N GLN A 254 -11.51 -18.93 4.08
CA GLN A 254 -11.38 -18.19 5.34
C GLN A 254 -10.52 -18.98 6.34
N SER A 255 -9.76 -18.27 7.17
CA SER A 255 -8.98 -18.80 8.27
C SER A 255 -9.24 -18.00 9.54
N THR A 256 -9.54 -18.63 10.67
CA THR A 256 -9.52 -17.95 11.97
C THR A 256 -8.07 -17.94 12.48
N ILE A 257 -7.51 -16.75 12.61
CA ILE A 257 -6.19 -16.53 13.19
C ILE A 257 -6.38 -16.41 14.70
N THR A 258 -5.72 -17.27 15.48
CA THR A 258 -5.74 -17.22 16.95
C THR A 258 -4.33 -16.95 17.44
N THR A 259 -4.19 -15.99 18.36
CA THR A 259 -2.94 -15.75 19.09
C THR A 259 -3.21 -15.91 20.58
N THR A 260 -2.32 -16.61 21.29
CA THR A 260 -2.50 -17.03 22.69
C THR A 260 -1.24 -16.75 23.49
N SER A 261 -1.36 -16.02 24.61
CA SER A 261 -0.25 -15.84 25.56
C SER A 261 0.19 -17.20 26.10
N ARG A 262 1.51 -17.43 26.05
CA ARG A 262 2.14 -18.61 26.67
C ARG A 262 2.28 -18.49 28.19
N VAL A 263 1.97 -17.31 28.77
CA VAL A 263 2.10 -17.03 30.20
C VAL A 263 0.72 -17.07 30.88
N THR A 264 -0.27 -16.38 30.31
CA THR A 264 -1.60 -16.20 30.92
C THR A 264 -2.70 -17.05 30.28
N GLY A 265 -2.44 -17.66 29.12
CA GLY A 265 -3.47 -18.34 28.32
C GLY A 265 -4.48 -17.41 27.64
N ALA A 266 -4.42 -16.10 27.91
CA ALA A 266 -5.25 -15.09 27.28
C ALA A 266 -5.12 -15.19 25.75
N SER A 267 -6.25 -15.14 25.05
CA SER A 267 -6.32 -15.40 23.62
C SER A 267 -7.15 -14.37 22.90
N VAL A 268 -6.69 -13.94 21.73
CA VAL A 268 -7.41 -13.08 20.79
C VAL A 268 -7.46 -13.74 19.42
N SER A 269 -8.54 -13.54 18.69
CA SER A 269 -8.70 -14.08 17.35
C SER A 269 -9.42 -13.12 16.42
N PHE A 270 -9.16 -13.29 15.12
CA PHE A 270 -9.87 -12.60 14.06
C PHE A 270 -9.96 -13.52 12.83
N ASN A 271 -10.92 -13.26 11.95
CA ASN A 271 -11.04 -13.99 10.69
C ASN A 271 -10.20 -13.32 9.61
N ALA A 272 -9.42 -14.11 8.88
CA ALA A 272 -8.71 -13.71 7.67
C ALA A 272 -9.39 -14.34 6.45
N VAL A 273 -10.02 -13.53 5.60
CA VAL A 273 -10.72 -13.94 4.39
C VAL A 273 -9.83 -13.69 3.18
N THR A 274 -9.58 -14.72 2.39
CA THR A 274 -8.70 -14.65 1.21
C THR A 274 -9.52 -14.32 -0.04
N ALA A 275 -9.82 -13.03 -0.24
CA ALA A 275 -10.45 -12.54 -1.46
C ALA A 275 -9.44 -12.40 -2.63
N TYR A 276 -8.16 -12.16 -2.34
CA TYR A 276 -7.07 -12.30 -3.29
C TYR A 276 -7.08 -13.68 -3.98
N GLN A 277 -7.34 -13.67 -5.28
CA GLN A 277 -6.89 -14.71 -6.19
C GLN A 277 -5.53 -14.27 -6.75
N PRO A 278 -4.51 -15.13 -6.82
CA PRO A 278 -3.24 -14.77 -7.41
C PRO A 278 -3.42 -14.40 -8.88
N PRO A 279 -2.71 -13.38 -9.40
CA PRO A 279 -2.74 -13.04 -10.81
C PRO A 279 -2.45 -14.27 -11.66
N VAL A 280 -3.44 -14.68 -12.46
CA VAL A 280 -3.25 -15.77 -13.41
C VAL A 280 -2.34 -15.25 -14.52
N SER A 281 -1.25 -15.96 -14.81
CA SER A 281 -0.43 -15.65 -15.97
C SER A 281 -1.08 -16.19 -17.25
N TYR A 282 -1.00 -15.38 -18.31
CA TYR A 282 -1.53 -15.68 -19.62
C TYR A 282 -0.40 -15.63 -20.64
N VAL A 283 -0.35 -16.59 -21.55
CA VAL A 283 0.55 -16.56 -22.70
C VAL A 283 -0.31 -16.64 -23.95
N SER A 284 -0.38 -15.55 -24.71
CA SER A 284 -0.92 -15.59 -26.07
C SER A 284 0.20 -15.89 -27.06
N ASP A 285 -0.15 -16.58 -28.14
CA ASP A 285 0.62 -16.63 -29.39
C ASP A 285 0.71 -15.29 -30.14
N THR A 286 -0.08 -14.31 -29.73
CA THR A 286 -0.29 -13.04 -30.42
C THR A 286 0.44 -11.89 -29.71
N PRO A 287 1.09 -10.95 -30.43
CA PRO A 287 1.69 -9.76 -29.82
C PRO A 287 0.69 -8.88 -29.05
N SER A 288 1.22 -7.99 -28.20
CA SER A 288 0.41 -7.06 -27.39
C SER A 288 -0.47 -6.10 -28.20
N ALA A 289 -0.17 -5.91 -29.48
CA ALA A 289 -1.02 -5.22 -30.45
C ALA A 289 -0.95 -5.85 -31.84
N ILE A 290 -2.06 -5.82 -32.57
CA ILE A 290 -2.17 -6.22 -33.99
C ILE A 290 -3.04 -5.21 -34.76
N SER A 291 -2.92 -5.23 -36.09
CA SER A 291 -3.82 -4.48 -36.98
C SER A 291 -4.58 -5.43 -37.91
N LEU A 292 -5.87 -5.18 -38.11
CA LEU A 292 -6.75 -5.93 -39.00
C LEU A 292 -7.45 -4.96 -39.96
N LYS A 293 -7.88 -5.45 -41.12
CA LYS A 293 -8.83 -4.75 -41.99
C LYS A 293 -10.26 -5.10 -41.60
N LYS A 294 -11.20 -4.16 -41.76
CA LYS A 294 -12.63 -4.45 -41.59
C LYS A 294 -13.06 -5.72 -42.36
N GLY A 295 -13.80 -6.60 -41.71
CA GLY A 295 -14.25 -7.90 -42.20
C GLY A 295 -13.30 -9.07 -41.93
N GLN A 296 -12.05 -8.84 -41.52
CA GLN A 296 -11.12 -9.92 -41.21
C GLN A 296 -11.45 -10.59 -39.86
N ALA A 297 -11.41 -11.92 -39.83
CA ALA A 297 -11.41 -12.70 -38.60
C ALA A 297 -9.98 -12.96 -38.11
N TYR A 298 -9.81 -13.08 -36.79
CA TYR A 298 -8.55 -13.44 -36.16
C TYR A 298 -8.80 -14.40 -34.99
N GLN A 299 -7.89 -15.35 -34.77
CA GLN A 299 -7.97 -16.31 -33.68
C GLN A 299 -6.71 -16.23 -32.80
N PHE A 300 -6.91 -16.00 -31.50
CA PHE A 300 -5.87 -16.04 -30.48
C PHE A 300 -5.79 -17.45 -29.89
N ALA A 301 -4.58 -17.98 -29.65
CA ALA A 301 -4.38 -19.16 -28.82
C ALA A 301 -3.76 -18.77 -27.46
N VAL A 302 -4.59 -18.80 -26.41
CA VAL A 302 -4.26 -18.30 -25.07
C VAL A 302 -4.07 -19.47 -24.10
N GLN A 303 -2.85 -19.64 -23.61
CA GLN A 303 -2.58 -20.52 -22.47
C GLN A 303 -2.85 -19.76 -21.18
N VAL A 304 -3.66 -20.36 -20.30
CA VAL A 304 -4.08 -19.77 -19.02
C VAL A 304 -3.48 -20.60 -17.90
N ALA A 305 -2.65 -20.02 -17.03
CA ALA A 305 -2.01 -20.71 -15.91
C ALA A 305 -2.97 -20.87 -14.71
N SER A 306 -4.12 -21.51 -14.94
CA SER A 306 -5.14 -21.80 -13.92
C SER A 306 -5.78 -23.16 -14.19
N SER A 307 -6.13 -23.87 -13.12
CA SER A 307 -6.97 -25.07 -13.17
C SER A 307 -8.47 -24.76 -13.26
N SER A 308 -8.86 -23.48 -13.19
CA SER A 308 -10.26 -23.06 -13.32
C SER A 308 -10.87 -23.48 -14.66
N SER A 309 -12.09 -23.99 -14.62
CA SER A 309 -12.96 -24.16 -15.79
C SER A 309 -13.74 -22.90 -16.15
N ASP A 310 -13.94 -21.99 -15.20
CA ASP A 310 -14.58 -20.69 -15.41
C ASP A 310 -13.56 -19.72 -16.03
N ILE A 311 -13.56 -19.68 -17.36
CA ILE A 311 -12.70 -18.84 -18.20
C ILE A 311 -13.58 -18.23 -19.29
N SER A 312 -13.52 -16.91 -19.43
CA SER A 312 -14.31 -16.15 -20.39
C SER A 312 -13.47 -15.11 -21.12
N PHE A 313 -13.91 -14.73 -22.32
CA PHE A 313 -13.26 -13.74 -23.18
C PHE A 313 -14.25 -12.62 -23.51
N CYS A 314 -13.75 -11.40 -23.65
CA CYS A 314 -14.54 -10.26 -24.09
C CYS A 314 -13.71 -9.24 -24.86
N THR A 315 -14.41 -8.31 -25.54
CA THR A 315 -13.80 -7.19 -26.26
C THR A 315 -14.08 -5.89 -25.50
N GLY A 316 -13.21 -4.90 -25.66
CA GLY A 316 -13.40 -3.56 -25.10
C GLY A 316 -14.38 -2.68 -25.88
N ASN A 317 -14.72 -3.05 -27.12
CA ASN A 317 -15.67 -2.30 -27.95
C ASN A 317 -16.23 -3.19 -29.08
N ASN A 318 -17.47 -3.67 -28.90
CA ASN A 318 -18.19 -4.52 -29.86
C ASN A 318 -18.57 -3.84 -31.18
N SER A 319 -18.41 -2.52 -31.32
CA SER A 319 -18.56 -1.81 -32.60
C SER A 319 -17.28 -1.84 -33.43
N VAL A 320 -16.12 -2.12 -32.82
CA VAL A 320 -14.81 -2.19 -33.50
C VAL A 320 -14.42 -3.65 -33.78
N ILE A 321 -14.45 -4.50 -32.76
CA ILE A 321 -14.22 -5.95 -32.89
C ILE A 321 -15.32 -6.73 -32.16
N GLN A 322 -15.83 -7.79 -32.79
CA GLN A 322 -16.87 -8.63 -32.22
C GLN A 322 -16.32 -9.99 -31.79
N SER A 323 -16.75 -10.43 -30.62
CA SER A 323 -16.52 -11.79 -30.11
C SER A 323 -17.31 -12.79 -30.96
N VAL A 324 -16.65 -13.84 -31.47
CA VAL A 324 -17.31 -14.88 -32.29
C VAL A 324 -17.53 -16.14 -31.45
N THR A 325 -16.45 -16.81 -31.05
CA THR A 325 -16.47 -18.05 -30.25
C THR A 325 -15.22 -18.16 -29.39
N TYR A 326 -15.27 -18.99 -28.35
CA TYR A 326 -14.07 -19.59 -27.76
C TYR A 326 -14.28 -21.08 -27.47
N ALA A 327 -13.19 -21.85 -27.54
CA ALA A 327 -13.18 -23.26 -27.19
C ALA A 327 -11.80 -23.65 -26.63
N LYS A 328 -11.75 -24.66 -25.75
CA LYS A 328 -10.50 -25.22 -25.24
C LYS A 328 -10.00 -26.32 -26.18
N SER A 329 -8.78 -26.21 -26.70
CA SER A 329 -8.16 -27.19 -27.59
C SER A 329 -6.64 -27.22 -27.38
N GLY A 330 -6.02 -28.41 -27.40
CA GLY A 330 -4.56 -28.55 -27.28
C GLY A 330 -3.95 -27.93 -26.02
N GLY A 331 -4.69 -27.86 -24.91
CA GLY A 331 -4.24 -27.21 -23.67
C GLY A 331 -4.33 -25.67 -23.67
N LYS A 332 -4.77 -25.05 -24.77
CA LYS A 332 -4.99 -23.60 -24.91
C LYS A 332 -6.48 -23.30 -25.06
N TRP A 333 -6.84 -22.04 -24.90
CA TRP A 333 -8.12 -21.48 -25.30
C TRP A 333 -7.97 -20.78 -26.64
N LEU A 334 -8.70 -21.26 -27.64
CA LEU A 334 -8.81 -20.61 -28.94
C LEU A 334 -9.95 -19.59 -28.82
N TYR A 335 -9.66 -18.30 -29.00
CA TYR A 335 -10.65 -17.22 -28.99
C TYR A 335 -10.68 -16.53 -30.35
N GLN A 336 -11.86 -16.46 -30.97
CA GLN A 336 -12.04 -15.86 -32.29
C GLN A 336 -12.78 -14.53 -32.21
N ILE A 337 -12.26 -13.53 -32.93
CA ILE A 337 -12.89 -12.23 -33.16
C ILE A 337 -13.09 -11.96 -34.65
N THR A 338 -13.97 -11.01 -34.96
CA THR A 338 -14.08 -10.39 -36.29
C THR A 338 -13.93 -8.88 -36.18
N ALA A 339 -13.19 -8.26 -37.09
CA ALA A 339 -13.07 -6.81 -37.22
C ALA A 339 -14.34 -6.22 -37.86
N SER A 340 -15.14 -5.47 -37.11
CA SER A 340 -16.48 -5.01 -37.51
C SER A 340 -16.55 -3.53 -37.89
N GLY A 341 -15.71 -2.68 -37.30
CA GLY A 341 -15.69 -1.24 -37.56
C GLY A 341 -14.34 -0.62 -37.26
N SER A 342 -13.99 0.48 -37.92
CA SER A 342 -12.68 1.12 -37.77
C SER A 342 -12.50 1.74 -36.38
N GLY A 343 -11.27 1.69 -35.86
CA GLY A 343 -10.92 2.15 -34.50
C GLY A 343 -10.06 1.13 -33.75
N THR A 344 -9.87 1.32 -32.45
CA THR A 344 -9.03 0.44 -31.62
C THR A 344 -9.82 -0.14 -30.44
N ALA A 345 -9.65 -1.44 -30.19
CA ALA A 345 -10.31 -2.15 -29.10
C ALA A 345 -9.40 -3.19 -28.45
N GLY A 346 -9.51 -3.35 -27.13
CA GLY A 346 -8.79 -4.40 -26.40
C GLY A 346 -9.49 -5.76 -26.51
N VAL A 347 -8.70 -6.83 -26.48
CA VAL A 347 -9.17 -8.20 -26.24
C VAL A 347 -8.75 -8.62 -24.84
N TYR A 348 -9.69 -9.19 -24.09
CA TYR A 348 -9.54 -9.51 -22.68
C TYR A 348 -9.87 -10.97 -22.39
N VAL A 349 -9.18 -11.53 -21.39
CA VAL A 349 -9.46 -12.84 -20.80
C VAL A 349 -9.75 -12.66 -19.31
N ARG A 350 -10.68 -13.46 -18.78
CA ARG A 350 -11.09 -13.46 -17.37
C ARG A 350 -11.08 -14.89 -16.84
N VAL A 351 -10.68 -15.06 -15.58
CA VAL A 351 -10.77 -16.32 -14.85
C VAL A 351 -11.67 -16.12 -13.63
N GLY A 352 -12.80 -16.81 -13.60
CA GLY A 352 -13.80 -16.66 -12.54
C GLY A 352 -14.24 -15.22 -12.34
N SER A 353 -14.30 -14.80 -11.07
CA SER A 353 -14.67 -13.44 -10.67
C SER A 353 -13.57 -12.38 -10.87
N GLN A 354 -12.34 -12.75 -11.24
CA GLN A 354 -11.20 -11.81 -11.34
C GLN A 354 -11.44 -10.67 -12.34
N THR A 355 -10.68 -9.58 -12.23
CA THR A 355 -10.69 -8.49 -13.23
C THR A 355 -10.19 -9.01 -14.58
N PRO A 356 -10.86 -8.72 -15.72
CA PRO A 356 -10.37 -9.11 -17.04
C PRO A 356 -9.00 -8.50 -17.36
N VAL A 357 -8.08 -9.31 -17.86
CA VAL A 357 -6.73 -8.89 -18.27
C VAL A 357 -6.69 -8.75 -19.80
N ARG A 358 -6.20 -7.60 -20.28
CA ARG A 358 -6.02 -7.35 -21.72
C ARG A 358 -4.84 -8.15 -22.26
N ILE A 359 -5.09 -9.04 -23.22
CA ILE A 359 -4.04 -9.85 -23.88
C ILE A 359 -3.54 -9.22 -25.18
N CYS A 360 -4.37 -8.44 -25.87
CA CYS A 360 -4.03 -7.78 -27.12
C CYS A 360 -4.82 -6.49 -27.30
N THR A 361 -4.29 -5.57 -28.11
CA THR A 361 -4.96 -4.37 -28.61
C THR A 361 -5.09 -4.48 -30.12
N VAL A 362 -6.32 -4.50 -30.64
CA VAL A 362 -6.60 -4.64 -32.07
C VAL A 362 -6.98 -3.28 -32.65
N THR A 363 -6.26 -2.83 -33.66
CA THR A 363 -6.65 -1.67 -34.47
C THR A 363 -7.25 -2.15 -35.78
N VAL A 364 -8.46 -1.70 -36.07
CA VAL A 364 -9.18 -1.98 -37.32
C VAL A 364 -9.07 -0.77 -38.23
N GLN A 365 -8.54 -1.00 -39.43
CA GLN A 365 -8.53 -0.04 -40.55
C GLN A 365 -9.73 -0.32 -41.46
#